data_AF-A0A2V1IQ50-F1
#
_entry.id   AF-A0A2V1IQ50-F1
#
_cell.length_a   1.000
_cell.length_b   1.000
_cell.length_c   1.000
_cell.angle_alpha   90.00
_cell.angle_beta   90.00
_cell.angle_gamma   90.00
#
_symmetry.space_group_name_H-M   'P 1'
#
loop_
_entity.id
_entity.type
_entity.pdbx_description
1 polymer ?
#
loop_
_entity_poly.entity_id
_entity_poly.type
_entity_poly.pdbx_seq_one_letter_code
_entity_poly.pdbx_strand_id
1 'polypeptide(L)'
;MAKKKSKNNSKGQKKPALSPYRFMREKARTLPVGKCYIAPPDWLDSGMAHIVVTRVRPSGNLVMASFLVDTFCLGVKDAGYHENMTPSDFEEYLNNYRKGMGLEEISYNEAHNIIYGAMAFAEEGGIKPSKEFDPAGYILEEDTDDIPLIEYDFGKNGKHFLVVNPDRKEMPYYHTLKKNLGDDFEYVMPYGEDVDNEDFEDDDEESPFSDITLKDVKKALDGMLKMKEESDRYPDEKYTYQYPDYPQTLSVKNQFIADELLSPDNYSCLPREVIDRILALPKDEAAQDISNVMLYSIGKTYKGINDDTIESWNNSAIMHSLILLAQLQSDKGLDAVLEIMRQTDEFADYHLGDLTPELLHPALYACGKDNITAIEAYLSQPGLDSYLRSQAPDALAMIIFNQPERRGEIIEVFRRLLNNMVSNLPVQRACDGTFAGFVMSNLMDIDAKELIPEIKATFATDCVNRTIAGDCKNVIKDIELSRGAIHNDEYQIPDIYEQYESLKKFITKPE
;
A
#
# COMPACT_ATOMS: atom_id res chain seq x y z
N MET A 1 -35.67 22.68 -49.82
CA MET A 1 -34.63 23.68 -49.55
C MET A 1 -34.48 23.86 -48.06
N ALA A 2 -33.26 23.73 -47.57
CA ALA A 2 -32.88 23.65 -46.17
C ALA A 2 -33.04 24.99 -45.41
N LYS A 3 -33.41 24.91 -44.12
CA LYS A 3 -33.08 25.95 -43.13
C LYS A 3 -32.40 25.28 -41.92
N LYS A 4 -31.07 25.38 -41.90
CA LYS A 4 -30.19 25.14 -40.75
C LYS A 4 -30.65 26.02 -39.58
N LYS A 5 -30.97 25.45 -38.42
CA LYS A 5 -30.94 26.13 -37.13
C LYS A 5 -29.74 25.60 -36.35
N SER A 6 -28.76 26.47 -36.13
CA SER A 6 -27.62 26.22 -35.24
C SER A 6 -28.12 26.15 -33.79
N LYS A 7 -27.90 25.02 -33.11
CA LYS A 7 -27.94 24.95 -31.65
C LYS A 7 -26.54 25.26 -31.12
N ASN A 8 -26.39 26.43 -30.50
CA ASN A 8 -25.26 26.73 -29.62
C ASN A 8 -25.36 25.83 -28.39
N ASN A 9 -24.50 24.82 -28.30
CA ASN A 9 -24.21 24.14 -27.04
C ASN A 9 -23.07 24.89 -26.35
N SER A 10 -23.40 25.76 -25.41
CA SER A 10 -22.45 26.20 -24.39
C SER A 10 -22.11 24.99 -23.50
N LYS A 11 -20.97 24.34 -23.77
CA LYS A 11 -20.36 23.40 -22.83
C LYS A 11 -19.93 24.20 -21.59
N GLY A 12 -20.71 24.13 -20.52
CA GLY A 12 -20.19 24.47 -19.19
C GLY A 12 -19.08 23.48 -18.86
N GLN A 13 -17.85 23.97 -18.73
CA GLN A 13 -16.75 23.19 -18.17
C GLN A 13 -17.16 22.76 -16.76
N LYS A 14 -17.53 21.49 -16.57
CA LYS A 14 -17.58 20.89 -15.23
C LYS A 14 -16.15 20.90 -14.70
N LYS A 15 -15.92 21.60 -13.60
CA LYS A 15 -14.64 21.52 -12.87
C LYS A 15 -14.40 20.05 -12.49
N PRO A 16 -13.17 19.53 -12.61
CA PRO A 16 -12.84 18.18 -12.14
C PRO A 16 -13.22 18.04 -10.66
N ALA A 17 -13.70 16.86 -10.28
CA ALA A 17 -13.96 16.54 -8.88
C ALA A 17 -12.65 16.64 -8.09
N LEU A 18 -12.72 17.15 -6.86
CA LEU A 18 -11.56 17.21 -5.97
C LEU A 18 -11.34 15.81 -5.39
N SER A 19 -10.10 15.32 -5.35
CA SER A 19 -9.77 14.09 -4.63
C SER A 19 -10.09 14.23 -3.13
N PRO A 20 -10.30 13.13 -2.38
CA PRO A 20 -10.60 13.17 -0.95
C PRO A 20 -9.60 14.01 -0.14
N TYR A 21 -8.29 13.76 -0.31
CA TYR A 21 -7.23 14.55 0.33
C TYR A 21 -7.35 16.06 0.00
N ARG A 22 -7.52 16.39 -1.28
CA ARG A 22 -7.61 17.77 -1.73
C ARG A 22 -8.87 18.44 -1.20
N PHE A 23 -9.97 17.70 -1.11
CA PHE A 23 -11.21 18.18 -0.51
C PHE A 23 -10.98 18.49 0.97
N MET A 24 -10.38 17.59 1.75
CA MET A 24 -10.10 17.83 3.16
C MET A 24 -9.30 19.12 3.34
N ARG A 25 -8.17 19.23 2.64
CA ARG A 25 -7.29 20.40 2.70
C ARG A 25 -7.95 21.72 2.27
N GLU A 26 -8.74 21.72 1.20
CA GLU A 26 -9.23 22.96 0.58
C GLU A 26 -10.68 23.32 0.96
N LYS A 27 -11.45 22.40 1.54
CA LYS A 27 -12.89 22.54 1.75
C LYS A 27 -13.40 22.17 3.12
N ALA A 28 -12.76 21.26 3.88
CA ALA A 28 -13.31 20.81 5.15
C ALA A 28 -13.59 21.98 6.10
N ARG A 29 -12.60 22.85 6.39
CA ARG A 29 -12.75 24.04 7.26
C ARG A 29 -13.80 25.04 6.80
N THR A 30 -14.16 25.04 5.51
CA THR A 30 -15.18 25.96 4.98
C THR A 30 -16.61 25.53 5.31
N LEU A 31 -16.79 24.30 5.79
CA LEU A 31 -18.10 23.76 6.16
C LEU A 31 -18.41 24.02 7.65
N PRO A 32 -19.68 24.22 8.01
CA PRO A 32 -20.08 24.38 9.40
C PRO A 32 -19.74 23.13 10.22
N VAL A 33 -19.20 23.35 11.42
CA VAL A 33 -18.95 22.30 12.41
C VAL A 33 -20.26 21.59 12.78
N GLY A 34 -20.21 20.27 12.77
CA GLY A 34 -21.29 19.39 13.17
C GLY A 34 -21.15 18.93 14.62
N LYS A 35 -21.63 17.72 14.91
CA LYS A 35 -21.51 17.11 16.23
C LYS A 35 -20.14 16.46 16.42
N CYS A 36 -19.66 16.47 17.66
CA CYS A 36 -18.44 15.80 18.06
C CYS A 36 -18.76 14.75 19.13
N TYR A 37 -17.96 13.68 19.16
CA TYR A 37 -18.17 12.58 20.10
C TYR A 37 -16.83 12.10 20.65
N ILE A 38 -16.87 11.52 21.84
CA ILE A 38 -15.73 10.89 22.49
C ILE A 38 -16.12 9.53 23.06
N ALA A 39 -15.17 8.60 23.04
CA ALA A 39 -15.28 7.27 23.62
C ALA A 39 -13.90 6.78 24.11
N PRO A 40 -13.82 5.96 25.16
CA PRO A 40 -14.87 5.70 26.13
C PRO A 40 -15.08 6.92 27.08
N PRO A 41 -16.14 6.97 27.89
CA PRO A 41 -16.37 8.06 28.86
C PRO A 41 -15.25 8.24 29.90
N ASP A 42 -14.54 7.16 30.23
CA ASP A 42 -13.42 7.12 31.17
C ASP A 42 -12.05 7.34 30.49
N TRP A 43 -12.01 8.02 29.34
CA TRP A 43 -10.79 8.29 28.58
C TRP A 43 -9.69 9.00 29.38
N LEU A 44 -10.06 9.85 30.36
CA LEU A 44 -9.11 10.51 31.27
C LEU A 44 -8.40 9.51 32.19
N ASP A 45 -9.12 8.50 32.68
CA ASP A 45 -8.59 7.47 33.58
C ASP A 45 -7.84 6.38 32.80
N SER A 46 -8.32 6.03 31.61
CA SER A 46 -7.74 5.00 30.75
C SER A 46 -6.56 5.48 29.90
N GLY A 47 -6.43 6.80 29.70
CA GLY A 47 -5.37 7.41 28.91
C GLY A 47 -5.56 7.32 27.39
N MET A 48 -6.74 6.91 26.94
CA MET A 48 -7.06 6.68 25.53
C MET A 48 -8.44 7.24 25.18
N ALA A 49 -8.50 8.09 24.17
CA ALA A 49 -9.74 8.68 23.65
C ALA A 49 -9.86 8.44 22.13
N HIS A 50 -11.00 7.91 21.71
CA HIS A 50 -11.49 7.98 20.34
C HIS A 50 -12.38 9.20 20.18
N ILE A 51 -11.94 10.18 19.40
CA ILE A 51 -12.66 11.42 19.16
C ILE A 51 -13.14 11.45 17.72
N VAL A 52 -14.44 11.71 17.53
CA VAL A 52 -15.05 11.89 16.22
C VAL A 52 -15.47 13.34 16.07
N VAL A 53 -15.02 13.98 15.00
CA VAL A 53 -15.40 15.35 14.63
C VAL A 53 -16.13 15.32 13.30
N THR A 54 -17.19 16.12 13.17
CA THR A 54 -17.94 16.21 11.91
C THR A 54 -18.09 17.65 11.43
N ARG A 55 -18.34 17.81 10.13
CA ARG A 55 -18.81 19.04 9.50
C ARG A 55 -19.96 18.73 8.53
N VAL A 56 -20.87 19.67 8.35
CA VAL A 56 -22.11 19.44 7.59
C VAL A 56 -22.02 20.05 6.19
N ARG A 57 -22.22 19.23 5.15
CA ARG A 57 -22.28 19.70 3.76
C ARG A 57 -23.62 20.37 3.47
N PRO A 58 -23.71 21.23 2.43
CA PRO A 58 -24.99 21.78 1.97
C PRO A 58 -26.03 20.71 1.58
N SER A 59 -25.60 19.51 1.22
CA SER A 59 -26.49 18.37 0.94
C SER A 59 -27.12 17.74 2.18
N GLY A 60 -26.63 18.05 3.38
CA GLY A 60 -26.97 17.36 4.62
C GLY A 60 -26.07 16.16 4.93
N ASN A 61 -25.21 15.74 4.00
CA ASN A 61 -24.17 14.73 4.27
C ASN A 61 -23.07 15.29 5.17
N LEU A 62 -22.29 14.40 5.76
CA LEU A 62 -21.24 14.75 6.72
C LEU A 62 -19.86 14.59 6.10
N VAL A 63 -18.96 15.50 6.48
CA VAL A 63 -17.52 15.24 6.50
C VAL A 63 -17.21 14.79 7.90
N MET A 64 -16.44 13.71 8.06
CA MET A 64 -16.15 13.11 9.35
C MET A 64 -14.67 12.79 9.43
N ALA A 65 -14.08 12.99 10.60
CA ALA A 65 -12.78 12.41 10.94
C ALA A 65 -12.83 11.78 12.32
N SER A 66 -12.07 10.71 12.50
CA SER A 66 -11.85 10.03 13.76
C SER A 66 -10.39 10.09 14.15
N PHE A 67 -10.12 10.23 15.44
CA PHE A 67 -8.78 10.34 16.02
C PHE A 67 -8.67 9.37 17.19
N LEU A 68 -7.64 8.52 17.19
CA LEU A 68 -7.23 7.77 18.37
C LEU A 68 -6.14 8.57 19.09
N VAL A 69 -6.47 9.07 20.26
CA VAL A 69 -5.65 9.99 21.05
C VAL A 69 -5.20 9.30 22.33
N ASP A 70 -3.89 9.17 22.50
CA ASP A 70 -3.24 8.76 23.73
C ASP A 70 -2.91 10.02 24.55
N THR A 71 -3.65 10.18 25.64
CA THR A 71 -3.55 11.36 26.51
C THR A 71 -2.48 11.20 27.58
N PHE A 72 -1.89 10.02 27.70
CA PHE A 72 -0.81 9.74 28.64
C PHE A 72 0.57 9.97 28.04
N CYS A 73 0.75 9.84 26.72
CA CYS A 73 2.08 9.94 26.14
C CYS A 73 2.10 10.30 24.65
N LEU A 74 1.44 9.51 23.80
CA LEU A 74 1.76 9.50 22.35
C LEU A 74 1.01 10.56 21.52
N GLY A 75 0.02 11.25 22.08
CA GLY A 75 -0.80 12.18 21.32
C GLY A 75 -1.69 11.43 20.31
N VAL A 76 -1.86 11.93 19.10
CA VAL A 76 -2.66 11.24 18.07
C VAL A 76 -1.88 10.04 17.52
N LYS A 77 -2.30 8.82 17.87
CA LYS A 77 -1.70 7.55 17.42
C LYS A 77 -2.21 7.08 16.07
N ASP A 78 -3.45 7.42 15.73
CA ASP A 78 -4.09 7.02 14.47
C ASP A 78 -5.22 8.01 14.12
N ALA A 79 -5.53 8.15 12.82
CA ALA A 79 -6.61 9.00 12.34
C ALA A 79 -7.21 8.50 11.03
N GLY A 80 -8.51 8.73 10.84
CA GLY A 80 -9.24 8.40 9.61
C GLY A 80 -10.23 9.49 9.22
N TYR A 81 -10.67 9.53 7.96
CA TYR A 81 -11.66 10.51 7.51
C TYR A 81 -12.55 10.02 6.37
N HIS A 82 -13.73 10.64 6.25
CA HIS A 82 -14.66 10.51 5.14
C HIS A 82 -15.12 11.90 4.70
N GLU A 83 -14.96 12.24 3.42
CA GLU A 83 -15.30 13.56 2.89
C GLU A 83 -16.77 13.71 2.49
N ASN A 84 -17.54 12.61 2.49
CA ASN A 84 -18.95 12.60 2.12
C ASN A 84 -19.69 11.35 2.63
N MET A 85 -20.03 11.32 3.92
CA MET A 85 -20.78 10.25 4.57
C MET A 85 -22.28 10.59 4.66
N THR A 86 -23.19 9.64 4.47
CA THR A 86 -24.61 9.91 4.71
C THR A 86 -24.91 9.93 6.21
N PRO A 87 -25.96 10.64 6.68
CA PRO A 87 -26.35 10.60 8.09
C PRO A 87 -26.71 9.20 8.60
N SER A 88 -27.18 8.30 7.72
CA SER A 88 -27.51 6.93 8.08
C SER A 88 -26.25 6.12 8.36
N ASP A 89 -25.27 6.17 7.46
CA ASP A 89 -23.99 5.47 7.63
C ASP A 89 -23.25 6.00 8.87
N PHE A 90 -23.34 7.30 9.12
CA PHE A 90 -22.75 7.92 10.31
C PHE A 90 -23.40 7.40 11.60
N GLU A 91 -24.72 7.25 11.63
CA GLU A 91 -25.41 6.71 12.81
C GLU A 91 -25.06 5.24 13.04
N GLU A 92 -24.86 4.47 11.98
CA GLU A 92 -24.35 3.09 12.05
C GLU A 92 -22.93 3.05 12.60
N TYR A 93 -22.03 3.91 12.11
CA TYR A 93 -20.68 4.07 12.63
C TYR A 93 -20.69 4.37 14.14
N LEU A 94 -21.52 5.32 14.61
CA LEU A 94 -21.64 5.63 16.03
C LEU A 94 -22.21 4.48 16.87
N ASN A 95 -23.09 3.66 16.28
CA ASN A 95 -23.68 2.51 16.99
C ASN A 95 -22.63 1.45 17.35
N ASN A 96 -21.54 1.32 16.58
CA ASN A 96 -20.44 0.43 16.91
C ASN A 96 -19.72 0.88 18.20
N TYR A 97 -19.50 2.19 18.37
CA TYR A 97 -18.95 2.74 19.61
C TYR A 97 -19.91 2.59 20.79
N ARG A 98 -21.21 2.89 20.61
CA ARG A 98 -22.21 2.78 21.68
C ARG A 98 -22.37 1.36 22.22
N LYS A 99 -22.26 0.35 21.35
CA LYS A 99 -22.39 -1.06 21.74
C LYS A 99 -21.12 -1.63 22.40
N GLY A 100 -19.95 -1.06 22.11
CA GLY A 100 -18.66 -1.58 22.57
C GLY A 100 -18.00 -0.81 23.71
N MET A 101 -17.84 0.51 23.56
CA MET A 101 -16.96 1.35 24.39
C MET A 101 -17.69 2.42 25.20
N GLY A 102 -18.96 2.72 24.85
CA GLY A 102 -19.67 3.90 25.35
C GLY A 102 -19.27 5.15 24.56
N LEU A 103 -20.25 6.01 24.28
CA LEU A 103 -20.06 7.17 23.41
C LEU A 103 -20.80 8.36 24.00
N GLU A 104 -20.10 9.48 24.16
CA GLU A 104 -20.66 10.74 24.64
C GLU A 104 -20.55 11.83 23.58
N GLU A 105 -21.56 12.68 23.49
CA GLU A 105 -21.51 13.87 22.64
C GLU A 105 -20.77 14.98 23.41
N ILE A 106 -19.73 15.55 22.79
CA ILE A 106 -18.94 16.65 23.35
C ILE A 106 -19.01 17.87 22.45
N SER A 107 -18.70 19.04 23.00
CA SER A 107 -18.56 20.24 22.19
C SER A 107 -17.33 20.15 21.28
N TYR A 108 -17.36 20.91 20.19
CA TYR A 108 -16.22 21.04 19.30
C TYR A 108 -14.97 21.59 20.02
N ASN A 109 -15.16 22.54 20.95
CA ASN A 109 -14.06 23.10 21.71
C ASN A 109 -13.38 22.04 22.58
N GLU A 110 -14.15 21.16 23.22
CA GLU A 110 -13.58 20.03 23.98
C GLU A 110 -12.80 19.09 23.05
N ALA A 111 -13.38 18.69 21.91
CA ALA A 111 -12.70 17.82 20.96
C ALA A 111 -11.38 18.43 20.44
N HIS A 112 -11.40 19.71 20.08
CA HIS A 112 -10.24 20.45 19.59
C HIS A 112 -9.14 20.57 20.66
N ASN A 113 -9.50 20.97 21.88
CA ASN A 113 -8.54 21.11 22.98
C ASN A 113 -7.94 19.76 23.41
N ILE A 114 -8.71 18.66 23.40
CA ILE A 114 -8.18 17.34 23.76
C ILE A 114 -7.16 16.87 22.70
N ILE A 115 -7.49 17.01 21.41
CA ILE A 115 -6.61 16.56 20.32
C ILE A 115 -5.32 17.37 20.31
N TYR A 116 -5.40 18.71 20.23
CA TYR A 116 -4.21 19.55 20.17
C TYR A 116 -3.44 19.55 21.49
N GLY A 117 -4.13 19.48 22.64
CA GLY A 117 -3.48 19.37 23.95
C GLY A 117 -2.67 18.09 24.11
N ALA A 118 -3.23 16.93 23.71
CA ALA A 118 -2.50 15.67 23.73
C ALA A 118 -1.32 15.66 22.75
N MET A 119 -1.48 16.29 21.57
CA MET A 119 -0.38 16.46 20.62
C MET A 119 0.74 17.35 21.16
N ALA A 120 0.39 18.48 21.78
CA ALA A 120 1.36 19.39 22.38
C ALA A 120 2.11 18.70 23.53
N PHE A 121 1.39 17.95 24.38
CA PHE A 121 1.99 17.16 25.44
C PHE A 121 2.96 16.10 24.89
N ALA A 122 2.56 15.35 23.85
CA ALA A 122 3.43 14.37 23.21
C ALA A 122 4.69 15.00 22.58
N GLU A 123 4.55 16.21 22.03
CA GLU A 123 5.65 16.97 21.43
C GLU A 123 6.72 17.37 22.45
N GLU A 124 6.36 17.59 23.72
CA GLU A 124 7.34 17.79 24.81
C GLU A 124 8.26 16.58 24.97
N GLY A 125 7.73 15.37 24.76
CA GLY A 125 8.48 14.12 24.71
C GLY A 125 9.20 13.86 23.38
N GLY A 126 9.07 14.77 22.41
CA GLY A 126 9.61 14.67 21.05
C GLY A 126 8.83 13.73 20.12
N ILE A 127 7.57 13.47 20.44
CA ILE A 127 6.69 12.59 19.66
C ILE A 127 5.78 13.45 18.78
N LYS A 128 5.66 13.06 17.51
CA LYS A 128 4.77 13.70 16.53
C LYS A 128 3.51 12.86 16.34
N PRO A 129 2.37 13.47 15.95
CA PRO A 129 1.17 12.71 15.60
C PRO A 129 1.43 11.77 14.43
N SER A 130 0.58 10.75 14.28
CA SER A 130 0.60 9.81 13.16
C SER A 130 0.49 10.51 11.80
N LYS A 131 0.96 9.88 10.73
CA LYS A 131 0.98 10.51 9.38
C LYS A 131 -0.43 10.75 8.85
N GLU A 132 -1.36 9.90 9.24
CA GLU A 132 -2.77 9.93 8.90
C GLU A 132 -3.48 11.17 9.46
N PHE A 133 -2.87 11.82 10.47
CA PHE A 133 -3.34 13.10 10.98
C PHE A 133 -3.27 14.23 9.94
N ASP A 134 -2.32 14.24 8.99
CA ASP A 134 -2.21 15.34 8.00
C ASP A 134 -3.54 15.53 7.22
N PRO A 135 -4.11 14.52 6.55
CA PRO A 135 -5.40 14.69 5.89
C PRO A 135 -6.58 14.84 6.84
N ALA A 136 -6.63 14.08 7.94
CA ALA A 136 -7.77 14.09 8.87
C ALA A 136 -7.88 15.41 9.65
N GLY A 137 -6.74 15.98 10.06
CA GLY A 137 -6.62 17.21 10.84
C GLY A 137 -7.15 18.45 10.14
N TYR A 138 -7.32 18.44 8.81
CA TYR A 138 -7.99 19.54 8.09
C TYR A 138 -9.46 19.72 8.48
N ILE A 139 -10.08 18.75 9.17
CA ILE A 139 -11.42 18.95 9.74
C ILE A 139 -11.40 19.91 10.94
N LEU A 140 -10.28 20.01 11.65
CA LEU A 140 -10.11 20.88 12.81
C LEU A 140 -9.70 22.28 12.32
N GLU A 141 -10.24 23.32 12.93
CA GLU A 141 -9.65 24.66 12.84
C GLU A 141 -8.19 24.63 13.30
N GLU A 142 -7.41 25.56 12.78
CA GLU A 142 -6.05 25.77 13.25
C GLU A 142 -6.06 26.11 14.74
N ASP A 143 -5.03 25.69 15.47
CA ASP A 143 -4.90 25.96 16.90
C ASP A 143 -4.51 27.43 17.11
N THR A 144 -5.51 28.29 17.28
CA THR A 144 -5.39 29.73 17.47
C THR A 144 -6.24 30.18 18.66
N ASP A 145 -6.02 31.40 19.13
CA ASP A 145 -6.80 32.03 20.21
C ASP A 145 -8.31 32.19 19.88
N ASP A 146 -8.74 31.85 18.65
CA ASP A 146 -10.16 31.87 18.26
C ASP A 146 -10.96 30.72 18.89
N ILE A 147 -10.30 29.64 19.31
CA ILE A 147 -10.91 28.53 20.04
C ILE A 147 -10.69 28.74 21.54
N PRO A 148 -11.75 28.75 22.37
CA PRO A 148 -11.60 28.87 23.82
C PRO A 148 -10.74 27.74 24.39
N LEU A 149 -9.67 28.11 25.08
CA LEU A 149 -8.79 27.18 25.79
C LEU A 149 -9.56 26.49 26.92
N ILE A 150 -9.53 25.17 26.94
CA ILE A 150 -10.03 24.32 28.02
C ILE A 150 -8.82 23.54 28.54
N GLU A 151 -8.48 23.76 29.81
CA GLU A 151 -7.36 23.07 30.44
C GLU A 151 -7.72 21.62 30.75
N TYR A 152 -6.90 20.71 30.24
CA TYR A 152 -6.92 19.28 30.55
C TYR A 152 -5.55 18.86 31.10
N ASP A 153 -5.56 17.96 32.08
CA ASP A 153 -4.35 17.35 32.59
C ASP A 153 -3.97 16.15 31.70
N PHE A 154 -2.84 16.26 31.00
CA PHE A 154 -2.26 15.18 30.20
C PHE A 154 -1.12 14.47 30.96
N GLY A 155 -0.82 13.24 30.53
CA GLY A 155 0.11 12.38 31.23
C GLY A 155 -0.52 11.65 32.42
N LYS A 156 0.21 10.68 32.95
CA LYS A 156 -0.16 10.00 34.19
C LYS A 156 0.63 10.62 35.33
N ASN A 157 -0.07 11.21 36.30
CA ASN A 157 0.54 12.00 37.38
C ASN A 157 1.40 13.17 36.86
N GLY A 158 1.01 13.78 35.73
CA GLY A 158 1.74 14.89 35.10
C GLY A 158 3.04 14.48 34.41
N LYS A 159 3.26 13.17 34.16
CA LYS A 159 4.40 12.64 33.41
C LYS A 159 3.95 11.88 32.19
N HIS A 160 4.77 11.85 31.15
CA HIS A 160 4.59 10.94 30.03
C HIS A 160 4.59 9.51 30.55
N PHE A 161 3.53 8.75 30.24
CA PHE A 161 3.38 7.37 30.67
C PHE A 161 3.18 6.46 29.47
N LEU A 162 4.24 5.74 29.09
CA LEU A 162 4.24 4.89 27.91
C LEU A 162 3.73 3.47 28.24
N VAL A 163 2.70 3.02 27.54
CA VAL A 163 2.25 1.63 27.60
C VAL A 163 2.83 0.87 26.41
N VAL A 164 3.70 -0.11 26.68
CA VAL A 164 4.25 -0.99 25.66
C VAL A 164 3.40 -2.24 25.56
N ASN A 165 2.89 -2.54 24.38
CA ASN A 165 2.12 -3.76 24.15
C ASN A 165 3.02 -4.99 23.99
N PRO A 166 2.48 -6.23 24.10
CA PRO A 166 3.28 -7.45 23.91
C PRO A 166 3.99 -7.55 22.55
N ASP A 167 3.45 -6.93 21.50
CA ASP A 167 4.08 -6.85 20.18
C ASP A 167 5.22 -5.81 20.10
N ARG A 168 5.45 -5.07 21.20
CA ARG A 168 6.54 -4.11 21.41
C ARG A 168 6.60 -2.97 20.40
N LYS A 169 5.50 -2.67 19.69
CA LYS A 169 5.45 -1.59 18.69
C LYS A 169 5.72 -0.21 19.27
N GLU A 170 5.49 -0.01 20.57
CA GLU A 170 5.75 1.27 21.24
C GLU A 170 7.20 1.46 21.74
N MET A 171 8.07 0.46 21.60
CA MET A 171 9.48 0.57 22.01
C MET A 171 10.25 1.74 21.36
N PRO A 172 10.02 2.12 20.10
CA PRO A 172 10.64 3.33 19.53
C PRO A 172 10.32 4.61 20.32
N TYR A 173 9.11 4.71 20.89
CA TYR A 173 8.74 5.87 21.72
C TYR A 173 9.42 5.85 23.08
N TYR A 174 9.69 4.67 23.67
CA TYR A 174 10.48 4.57 24.90
C TYR A 174 11.85 5.22 24.75
N HIS A 175 12.54 4.91 23.65
CA HIS A 175 13.85 5.49 23.36
C HIS A 175 13.76 7.01 23.09
N THR A 176 12.69 7.45 22.42
CA THR A 176 12.42 8.87 22.16
C THR A 176 12.21 9.64 23.48
N LEU A 177 11.37 9.12 24.37
CA LEU A 177 11.12 9.71 25.69
C LEU A 177 12.38 9.71 26.56
N LYS A 178 13.10 8.58 26.61
CA LYS A 178 14.37 8.46 27.36
C LYS A 178 15.41 9.48 26.91
N LYS A 179 15.45 9.77 25.61
CA LYS A 179 16.36 10.75 25.02
C LYS A 179 15.97 12.20 25.36
N ASN A 180 14.69 12.54 25.27
CA ASN A 180 14.22 13.92 25.41
C ASN A 180 13.94 14.31 26.88
N LEU A 181 13.47 13.37 27.69
CA LEU A 181 13.03 13.57 29.07
C LEU A 181 13.96 12.90 30.10
N GLY A 182 14.95 12.11 29.66
CA GLY A 182 15.80 11.35 30.58
C GLY A 182 14.99 10.31 31.35
N ASP A 183 15.08 10.34 32.68
CA ASP A 183 14.27 9.49 33.57
C ASP A 183 12.91 10.11 33.93
N ASP A 184 12.56 11.27 33.37
CA ASP A 184 11.34 12.01 33.72
C ASP A 184 10.11 11.55 32.92
N PHE A 185 9.94 10.23 32.79
CA PHE A 185 8.75 9.60 32.26
C PHE A 185 8.60 8.21 32.87
N GLU A 186 7.39 7.67 32.84
CA GLU A 186 7.06 6.35 33.33
C GLU A 186 6.68 5.44 32.15
N TYR A 187 6.81 4.14 32.34
CA TYR A 187 6.40 3.18 31.33
C TYR A 187 6.03 1.83 31.95
N VAL A 188 5.23 1.05 31.23
CA VAL A 188 4.93 -0.35 31.57
C VAL A 188 5.22 -1.23 30.37
N MET A 189 5.86 -2.38 30.61
CA MET A 189 6.09 -3.43 29.63
C MET A 189 5.55 -4.76 30.17
N PRO A 190 4.98 -5.64 29.32
CA PRO A 190 4.55 -6.96 29.76
C PRO A 190 5.75 -7.82 30.16
N TYR A 191 5.66 -8.47 31.32
CA TYR A 191 6.67 -9.41 31.81
C TYR A 191 6.74 -10.64 30.89
N GLY A 192 7.92 -10.88 30.30
CA GLY A 192 8.28 -12.08 29.56
C GLY A 192 9.79 -12.28 29.66
N GLU A 193 10.19 -13.22 30.53
CA GLU A 193 11.52 -13.77 30.84
C GLU A 193 12.72 -12.82 30.85
N ASP A 194 13.20 -12.57 32.08
CA ASP A 194 14.56 -12.14 32.36
C ASP A 194 15.56 -13.05 31.64
N VAL A 195 16.29 -12.51 30.66
CA VAL A 195 17.62 -13.02 30.34
C VAL A 195 18.57 -12.15 31.16
N ASP A 196 18.92 -12.67 32.34
CA ASP A 196 19.91 -12.08 33.23
C ASP A 196 21.20 -11.76 32.46
N ASN A 197 21.74 -10.58 32.78
CA ASN A 197 23.07 -10.13 32.41
C ASN A 197 24.11 -11.20 32.75
N GLU A 198 24.82 -11.71 31.75
CA GLU A 198 26.27 -11.99 31.80
C GLU A 198 26.76 -12.33 30.38
N ASP A 199 27.80 -11.62 29.95
CA ASP A 199 28.63 -11.82 28.76
C ASP A 199 28.03 -11.50 27.37
N PHE A 200 27.82 -10.21 27.12
CA PHE A 200 28.23 -9.64 25.83
C PHE A 200 29.35 -8.64 26.11
N GLU A 201 30.58 -9.17 26.11
CA GLU A 201 31.78 -8.35 25.93
C GLU A 201 31.65 -7.60 24.59
N ASP A 202 32.01 -6.31 24.64
CA ASP A 202 32.13 -5.38 23.52
C ASP A 202 32.63 -6.06 22.24
N ASP A 203 31.70 -6.35 21.32
CA ASP A 203 31.95 -6.25 19.89
C ASP A 203 30.94 -5.23 19.35
N ASP A 204 31.46 -4.08 18.95
CA ASP A 204 30.75 -2.95 18.37
C ASP A 204 29.86 -3.39 17.19
N GLU A 205 28.56 -3.60 17.45
CA GLU A 205 27.52 -3.44 16.45
C GLU A 205 26.51 -2.39 16.95
N GLU A 206 26.76 -1.14 16.53
CA GLU A 206 25.84 0.00 16.67
C GLU A 206 24.41 -0.39 16.25
N SER A 207 23.46 -0.30 17.19
CA SER A 207 22.04 -0.23 16.87
C SER A 207 21.78 1.02 16.00
N PRO A 208 21.14 0.94 14.81
CA PRO A 208 21.09 2.07 13.86
C PRO A 208 20.24 3.28 14.31
N PHE A 209 19.61 3.23 15.49
CA PHE A 209 18.61 4.20 15.91
C PHE A 209 18.88 4.86 17.27
N SER A 210 19.97 4.55 17.97
CA SER A 210 20.26 5.15 19.29
C SER A 210 20.77 6.60 19.23
N ASP A 211 21.17 7.13 18.07
CA ASP A 211 21.84 8.43 17.94
C ASP A 211 21.21 9.43 16.93
N ILE A 212 19.90 9.40 16.68
CA ILE A 212 19.28 10.36 15.74
C ILE A 212 19.14 11.76 16.35
N THR A 213 20.07 12.67 16.11
CA THR A 213 20.02 14.07 16.56
C THR A 213 19.05 14.91 15.71
N LEU A 214 18.68 16.12 16.17
CA LEU A 214 17.96 17.13 15.36
C LEU A 214 18.62 17.40 13.99
N LYS A 215 19.94 17.22 13.92
CA LYS A 215 20.74 17.32 12.69
C LYS A 215 20.53 16.10 11.77
N ASP A 216 20.31 14.93 12.33
CA ASP A 216 19.99 13.70 11.58
C ASP A 216 18.55 13.67 11.08
N VAL A 217 17.60 14.22 11.84
CA VAL A 217 16.21 14.44 11.37
C VAL A 217 16.17 15.47 10.25
N LYS A 218 16.92 16.57 10.37
CA LYS A 218 17.05 17.54 9.29
C LYS A 218 17.73 16.93 8.06
N LYS A 219 18.76 16.10 8.25
CA LYS A 219 19.43 15.35 7.19
C LYS A 219 18.49 14.33 6.53
N ALA A 220 17.61 13.68 7.29
CA ALA A 220 16.60 12.76 6.78
C ALA A 220 15.49 13.50 6.02
N LEU A 221 14.99 14.63 6.53
CA LEU A 221 14.02 15.48 5.83
C LEU A 221 14.61 16.09 4.55
N ASP A 222 15.84 16.61 4.62
CA ASP A 222 16.60 17.05 3.44
C ASP A 222 16.82 15.87 2.48
N GLY A 223 17.03 14.66 3.01
CA GLY A 223 17.12 13.41 2.25
C GLY A 223 15.80 13.07 1.55
N MET A 224 14.66 13.17 2.23
CA MET A 224 13.32 12.94 1.67
C MET A 224 12.93 14.00 0.65
N LEU A 225 13.26 15.28 0.89
CA LEU A 225 13.07 16.35 -0.10
C LEU A 225 13.94 16.10 -1.33
N LYS A 226 15.21 15.74 -1.15
CA LYS A 226 16.08 15.36 -2.28
C LYS A 226 15.58 14.10 -2.99
N MET A 227 15.04 13.12 -2.26
CA MET A 227 14.46 11.90 -2.82
C MET A 227 13.21 12.24 -3.64
N LYS A 228 12.36 13.14 -3.15
CA LYS A 228 11.19 13.63 -3.87
C LYS A 228 11.58 14.44 -5.10
N GLU A 229 12.51 15.38 -4.95
CA GLU A 229 13.06 16.16 -6.06
C GLU A 229 13.70 15.24 -7.11
N GLU A 230 14.41 14.19 -6.69
CA GLU A 230 15.02 13.20 -7.57
C GLU A 230 13.97 12.34 -8.26
N SER A 231 12.94 11.85 -7.55
CA SER A 231 11.82 11.12 -8.17
C SER A 231 11.03 11.99 -9.15
N ASP A 232 10.78 13.27 -8.83
CA ASP A 232 10.10 14.22 -9.72
C ASP A 232 10.90 14.52 -11.01
N ARG A 233 12.22 14.21 -11.05
CA ARG A 233 13.04 14.32 -12.28
C ARG A 233 12.76 13.22 -13.29
N TYR A 234 12.09 12.14 -12.88
CA TYR A 234 11.82 10.97 -13.71
C TYR A 234 10.31 10.84 -13.90
N PRO A 235 9.70 11.51 -14.88
CA PRO A 235 8.27 11.38 -15.08
C PRO A 235 7.95 9.95 -15.49
N ASP A 236 6.84 9.43 -14.99
CA ASP A 236 6.37 8.10 -15.34
C ASP A 236 5.88 8.06 -16.79
N GLU A 237 5.95 6.87 -17.40
CA GLU A 237 5.32 6.64 -18.69
C GLU A 237 3.81 6.90 -18.58
N LYS A 238 3.27 7.62 -19.56
CA LYS A 238 1.83 7.85 -19.60
C LYS A 238 1.08 6.54 -19.86
N TYR A 239 0.26 6.11 -18.91
CA TYR A 239 -0.67 5.01 -19.08
C TYR A 239 -1.66 5.29 -20.24
N THR A 240 -1.71 4.37 -21.21
CA THR A 240 -2.55 4.50 -22.43
C THR A 240 -3.17 3.17 -22.88
N TYR A 241 -3.14 2.15 -22.01
CA TYR A 241 -3.68 0.83 -22.33
C TYR A 241 -5.13 0.88 -22.85
N GLN A 242 -5.39 0.12 -23.90
CA GLN A 242 -6.73 0.00 -24.51
C GLN A 242 -7.33 -1.32 -24.09
N TYR A 243 -8.33 -1.25 -23.20
CA TYR A 243 -9.01 -2.42 -22.68
C TYR A 243 -9.72 -3.22 -23.78
N PRO A 244 -9.56 -4.55 -23.80
CA PRO A 244 -10.32 -5.40 -24.70
C PRO A 244 -11.80 -5.48 -24.28
N ASP A 245 -12.61 -6.08 -25.15
CA ASP A 245 -13.97 -6.46 -24.78
C ASP A 245 -13.92 -7.67 -23.84
N TYR A 246 -14.03 -7.40 -22.54
CA TYR A 246 -14.06 -8.46 -21.53
C TYR A 246 -15.38 -9.27 -21.57
N PRO A 247 -15.34 -10.56 -21.17
CA PRO A 247 -16.53 -11.41 -21.11
C PRO A 247 -17.65 -10.81 -20.25
N GLN A 248 -18.82 -10.61 -20.85
CA GLN A 248 -20.00 -10.12 -20.14
C GLN A 248 -20.73 -11.22 -19.35
N THR A 249 -20.55 -12.47 -19.79
CA THR A 249 -21.09 -13.68 -19.17
C THR A 249 -19.95 -14.64 -18.90
N LEU A 250 -19.92 -15.19 -17.70
CA LEU A 250 -18.93 -16.19 -17.32
C LEU A 250 -19.29 -17.55 -17.93
N SER A 251 -18.33 -18.17 -18.61
CA SER A 251 -18.44 -19.53 -19.12
C SER A 251 -17.22 -20.33 -18.67
N VAL A 252 -17.49 -21.37 -17.87
CA VAL A 252 -16.48 -22.29 -17.35
C VAL A 252 -16.97 -23.72 -17.56
N LYS A 253 -16.04 -24.66 -17.68
CA LYS A 253 -16.36 -26.09 -17.74
C LYS A 253 -16.76 -26.62 -16.36
N ASN A 254 -16.06 -26.17 -15.32
CA ASN A 254 -16.29 -26.56 -13.94
C ASN A 254 -16.94 -25.41 -13.17
N GLN A 255 -18.27 -25.35 -13.19
CA GLN A 255 -19.04 -24.27 -12.55
C GLN A 255 -18.71 -24.06 -11.07
N PHE A 256 -18.37 -25.13 -10.34
CA PHE A 256 -18.01 -25.01 -8.93
C PHE A 256 -16.77 -24.13 -8.69
N ILE A 257 -15.82 -24.03 -9.65
CA ILE A 257 -14.67 -23.13 -9.53
C ILE A 257 -15.16 -21.69 -9.48
N ALA A 258 -16.03 -21.31 -10.42
CA ALA A 258 -16.61 -19.98 -10.45
C ALA A 258 -17.40 -19.67 -9.18
N ASP A 259 -18.23 -20.62 -8.74
CA ASP A 259 -19.09 -20.45 -7.57
C ASP A 259 -18.26 -20.22 -6.29
N GLU A 260 -17.15 -20.95 -6.11
CA GLU A 260 -16.27 -20.82 -4.94
C GLU A 260 -15.41 -19.55 -4.98
N LEU A 261 -14.84 -19.21 -6.15
CA LEU A 261 -13.96 -18.04 -6.30
C LEU A 261 -14.74 -16.71 -6.20
N LEU A 262 -16.00 -16.70 -6.66
CA LEU A 262 -16.87 -15.53 -6.60
C LEU A 262 -17.71 -15.48 -5.31
N SER A 263 -17.57 -16.48 -4.43
CA SER A 263 -18.31 -16.53 -3.16
C SER A 263 -17.81 -15.47 -2.18
N PRO A 264 -18.69 -14.59 -1.65
CA PRO A 264 -18.34 -13.69 -0.56
C PRO A 264 -17.95 -14.41 0.75
N ASP A 265 -18.29 -15.69 0.89
CA ASP A 265 -17.95 -16.47 2.08
C ASP A 265 -16.47 -16.91 2.08
N ASN A 266 -15.86 -16.93 0.90
CA ASN A 266 -14.46 -17.30 0.73
C ASN A 266 -13.51 -16.09 0.64
N TYR A 267 -14.01 -14.87 0.91
CA TYR A 267 -13.29 -13.61 0.69
C TYR A 267 -11.81 -13.64 1.12
N SER A 268 -11.53 -14.12 2.34
CA SER A 268 -10.16 -14.16 2.87
C SER A 268 -9.40 -15.44 2.49
N CYS A 269 -10.10 -16.55 2.25
CA CYS A 269 -9.49 -17.88 2.12
C CYS A 269 -10.47 -18.90 1.50
N LEU A 270 -9.97 -19.77 0.62
CA LEU A 270 -10.73 -20.91 0.09
C LEU A 270 -10.70 -22.09 1.08
N PRO A 271 -11.81 -22.84 1.24
CA PRO A 271 -11.80 -24.07 2.04
C PRO A 271 -10.79 -25.08 1.49
N ARG A 272 -10.09 -25.79 2.38
CA ARG A 272 -9.07 -26.78 2.00
C ARG A 272 -9.59 -27.83 1.03
N GLU A 273 -10.81 -28.33 1.25
CA GLU A 273 -11.45 -29.32 0.36
C GLU A 273 -11.72 -28.76 -1.05
N VAL A 274 -11.97 -27.45 -1.16
CA VAL A 274 -12.14 -26.76 -2.45
C VAL A 274 -10.81 -26.66 -3.17
N ILE A 275 -9.74 -26.24 -2.47
CA ILE A 275 -8.37 -26.19 -3.01
C ILE A 275 -7.97 -27.57 -3.53
N ASP A 276 -8.09 -28.62 -2.70
CA ASP A 276 -7.73 -30.00 -3.06
C ASP A 276 -8.51 -30.48 -4.28
N ARG A 277 -9.79 -30.15 -4.36
CA ARG A 277 -10.65 -30.51 -5.49
C ARG A 277 -10.26 -29.79 -6.78
N ILE A 278 -9.86 -28.52 -6.71
CA ILE A 278 -9.38 -27.76 -7.88
C ILE A 278 -8.04 -28.33 -8.35
N LEU A 279 -7.08 -28.56 -7.45
CA LEU A 279 -5.76 -29.08 -7.78
C LEU A 279 -5.78 -30.53 -8.29
N ALA A 280 -6.83 -31.30 -7.99
CA ALA A 280 -7.04 -32.65 -8.52
C ALA A 280 -7.55 -32.69 -9.98
N LEU A 281 -8.00 -31.57 -10.54
CA LEU A 281 -8.42 -31.49 -11.94
C LEU A 281 -7.22 -31.50 -12.90
N PRO A 282 -7.42 -31.80 -14.20
CA PRO A 282 -6.38 -31.56 -15.20
C PRO A 282 -5.94 -30.10 -15.16
N LYS A 283 -4.64 -29.85 -14.98
CA LYS A 283 -4.12 -28.50 -14.71
C LYS A 283 -4.53 -27.43 -15.74
N ASP A 284 -4.52 -27.79 -17.03
CA ASP A 284 -4.88 -26.87 -18.12
C ASP A 284 -6.38 -26.55 -18.12
N GLU A 285 -7.20 -27.51 -17.71
CA GLU A 285 -8.64 -27.32 -17.57
C GLU A 285 -8.96 -26.39 -16.40
N ALA A 286 -8.37 -26.64 -15.24
CA ALA A 286 -8.55 -25.78 -14.07
C ALA A 286 -8.02 -24.36 -14.33
N ALA A 287 -6.82 -24.24 -14.89
CA ALA A 287 -6.22 -22.94 -15.20
C ALA A 287 -7.04 -22.15 -16.23
N GLN A 288 -7.63 -22.81 -17.22
CA GLN A 288 -8.51 -22.15 -18.19
C GLN A 288 -9.80 -21.63 -17.52
N ASP A 289 -10.44 -22.42 -16.66
CA ASP A 289 -11.64 -21.99 -15.94
C ASP A 289 -11.34 -20.83 -14.98
N ILE A 290 -10.23 -20.90 -14.23
CA ILE A 290 -9.76 -19.83 -13.34
C ILE A 290 -9.46 -18.55 -14.14
N SER A 291 -8.81 -18.67 -15.30
CA SER A 291 -8.54 -17.53 -16.18
C SER A 291 -9.83 -16.86 -16.68
N ASN A 292 -10.86 -17.65 -16.99
CA ASN A 292 -12.16 -17.12 -17.40
C ASN A 292 -12.84 -16.37 -16.25
N VAL A 293 -12.74 -16.86 -15.01
CA VAL A 293 -13.23 -16.17 -13.81
C VAL A 293 -12.49 -14.84 -13.65
N MET A 294 -11.16 -14.85 -13.75
CA MET A 294 -10.33 -13.66 -13.61
C MET A 294 -10.67 -12.58 -14.66
N LEU A 295 -10.73 -12.94 -15.94
CA LEU A 295 -11.10 -12.01 -17.03
C LEU A 295 -12.52 -11.46 -16.88
N TYR A 296 -13.47 -12.27 -16.39
CA TYR A 296 -14.81 -11.81 -16.06
C TYR A 296 -14.78 -10.78 -14.91
N SER A 297 -14.03 -11.05 -13.84
CA SER A 297 -13.89 -10.15 -12.70
C SER A 297 -13.23 -8.82 -13.09
N ILE A 298 -12.19 -8.84 -13.93
CA ILE A 298 -11.60 -7.62 -14.52
C ILE A 298 -12.69 -6.85 -15.25
N GLY A 299 -13.41 -7.50 -16.16
CA GLY A 299 -14.48 -6.88 -16.97
C GLY A 299 -15.61 -6.25 -16.17
N LYS A 300 -15.90 -6.76 -14.96
CA LYS A 300 -16.91 -6.20 -14.05
C LYS A 300 -16.42 -4.98 -13.27
N THR A 301 -15.13 -4.90 -12.99
CA THR A 301 -14.61 -3.96 -11.99
C THR A 301 -13.80 -2.82 -12.58
N TYR A 302 -13.06 -3.05 -13.67
CA TYR A 302 -12.06 -2.09 -14.17
C TYR A 302 -12.63 -0.70 -14.48
N LYS A 303 -13.81 -0.60 -15.10
CA LYS A 303 -14.43 0.71 -15.41
C LYS A 303 -14.81 1.45 -14.14
N GLY A 304 -15.42 0.75 -13.19
CA GLY A 304 -15.84 1.34 -11.92
C GLY A 304 -14.63 1.85 -11.15
N ILE A 305 -13.53 1.10 -11.14
CA ILE A 305 -12.30 1.53 -10.46
C ILE A 305 -11.70 2.76 -11.15
N ASN A 306 -11.50 2.69 -12.47
CA ASN A 306 -10.89 3.78 -13.24
C ASN A 306 -11.71 5.10 -13.20
N ASP A 307 -13.04 4.99 -13.16
CA ASP A 307 -13.94 6.15 -13.15
C ASP A 307 -14.32 6.58 -11.72
N ASP A 308 -13.81 5.91 -10.67
CA ASP A 308 -14.17 6.13 -9.27
C ASP A 308 -15.68 6.02 -9.00
N THR A 309 -16.29 5.00 -9.59
CA THR A 309 -17.72 4.65 -9.47
C THR A 309 -17.97 3.18 -9.15
N ILE A 310 -16.95 2.46 -8.67
CA ILE A 310 -17.05 1.03 -8.39
C ILE A 310 -18.11 0.77 -7.31
N GLU A 311 -19.06 -0.12 -7.62
CA GLU A 311 -19.97 -0.66 -6.60
C GLU A 311 -19.23 -1.72 -5.79
N SER A 312 -19.73 -1.99 -4.59
CA SER A 312 -19.18 -3.01 -3.68
C SER A 312 -18.96 -4.36 -4.39
N TRP A 313 -17.69 -4.79 -4.47
CA TRP A 313 -17.25 -6.06 -5.06
C TRP A 313 -16.80 -7.02 -3.95
N ASN A 314 -17.77 -7.68 -3.32
CA ASN A 314 -17.54 -8.45 -2.09
C ASN A 314 -17.00 -9.87 -2.34
N ASN A 315 -15.99 -10.03 -3.18
CA ASN A 315 -15.26 -11.29 -3.37
C ASN A 315 -13.82 -11.04 -3.77
N SER A 316 -12.94 -12.01 -3.52
CA SER A 316 -11.51 -11.94 -3.80
C SER A 316 -11.10 -12.85 -4.96
N ALA A 317 -11.95 -12.94 -5.99
CA ALA A 317 -11.77 -13.88 -7.09
C ALA A 317 -10.42 -13.72 -7.81
N ILE A 318 -9.92 -12.48 -7.97
CA ILE A 318 -8.62 -12.21 -8.61
C ILE A 318 -7.48 -12.73 -7.73
N MET A 319 -7.46 -12.40 -6.43
CA MET A 319 -6.48 -12.92 -5.47
C MET A 319 -6.44 -14.46 -5.49
N HIS A 320 -7.60 -15.11 -5.35
CA HIS A 320 -7.66 -16.58 -5.38
C HIS A 320 -7.18 -17.17 -6.71
N SER A 321 -7.50 -16.49 -7.82
CA SER A 321 -7.07 -16.92 -9.15
C SER A 321 -5.55 -16.92 -9.27
N LEU A 322 -4.88 -15.85 -8.82
CA LEU A 322 -3.41 -15.76 -8.85
C LEU A 322 -2.74 -16.86 -8.02
N ILE A 323 -3.21 -17.08 -6.79
CA ILE A 323 -2.71 -18.13 -5.90
C ILE A 323 -2.84 -19.51 -6.55
N LEU A 324 -4.02 -19.84 -7.08
CA LEU A 324 -4.27 -21.14 -7.71
C LEU A 324 -3.46 -21.32 -9.00
N LEU A 325 -3.33 -20.27 -9.83
CA LEU A 325 -2.53 -20.32 -11.05
C LEU A 325 -1.04 -20.54 -10.75
N ALA A 326 -0.52 -19.94 -9.68
CA ALA A 326 0.84 -20.18 -9.21
C ALA A 326 1.09 -21.66 -8.90
N GLN A 327 0.11 -22.34 -8.28
CA GLN A 327 0.22 -23.77 -7.98
C GLN A 327 0.03 -24.68 -9.19
N LEU A 328 -0.92 -24.36 -10.08
CA LEU A 328 -1.26 -25.20 -11.23
C LEU A 328 -0.14 -25.22 -12.29
N GLN A 329 0.63 -24.14 -12.40
CA GLN A 329 1.77 -24.01 -13.33
C GLN A 329 1.41 -24.45 -14.76
N SER A 330 0.30 -23.88 -15.27
CA SER A 330 -0.21 -24.12 -16.61
C SER A 330 -0.13 -22.84 -17.45
N ASP A 331 0.25 -22.99 -18.72
CA ASP A 331 0.35 -21.90 -19.69
C ASP A 331 -0.99 -21.21 -19.97
N LYS A 332 -2.11 -21.89 -19.65
CA LYS A 332 -3.47 -21.35 -19.84
C LYS A 332 -3.78 -20.15 -18.94
N GLY A 333 -3.03 -19.97 -17.86
CA GLY A 333 -3.14 -18.80 -16.99
C GLY A 333 -2.47 -17.54 -17.53
N LEU A 334 -1.52 -17.67 -18.47
CA LEU A 334 -0.57 -16.62 -18.80
C LEU A 334 -1.24 -15.34 -19.31
N ASP A 335 -2.15 -15.46 -20.26
CA ASP A 335 -2.81 -14.29 -20.87
C ASP A 335 -3.61 -13.50 -19.84
N ALA A 336 -4.28 -14.19 -18.91
CA ALA A 336 -5.10 -13.56 -17.90
C ALA A 336 -4.25 -12.90 -16.79
N VAL A 337 -3.13 -13.51 -16.39
CA VAL A 337 -2.16 -12.88 -15.47
C VAL A 337 -1.57 -11.62 -16.10
N LEU A 338 -1.12 -11.70 -17.36
CA LEU A 338 -0.64 -10.53 -18.08
C LEU A 338 -1.72 -9.45 -18.21
N GLU A 339 -3.00 -9.83 -18.29
CA GLU A 339 -4.09 -8.86 -18.35
C GLU A 339 -4.26 -8.08 -17.05
N ILE A 340 -4.09 -8.70 -15.89
CA ILE A 340 -4.04 -7.98 -14.60
C ILE A 340 -2.89 -6.98 -14.61
N MET A 341 -1.71 -7.40 -15.07
CA MET A 341 -0.52 -6.56 -15.15
C MET A 341 -0.62 -5.44 -16.21
N ARG A 342 -1.67 -5.43 -17.03
CA ARG A 342 -1.97 -4.32 -17.95
C ARG A 342 -2.96 -3.31 -17.38
N GLN A 343 -3.56 -3.56 -16.20
CA GLN A 343 -4.47 -2.61 -15.55
C GLN A 343 -3.71 -1.44 -14.90
N THR A 344 -4.42 -0.53 -14.24
CA THR A 344 -3.80 0.58 -13.49
C THR A 344 -3.31 0.13 -12.11
N ASP A 345 -2.49 0.95 -11.47
CA ASP A 345 -2.11 0.78 -10.07
C ASP A 345 -3.34 0.80 -9.15
N GLU A 346 -4.33 1.67 -9.38
CA GLU A 346 -5.55 1.68 -8.57
C GLU A 346 -6.37 0.38 -8.71
N PHE A 347 -6.32 -0.26 -9.88
CA PHE A 347 -6.94 -1.56 -10.07
C PHE A 347 -6.25 -2.65 -9.25
N ALA A 348 -4.91 -2.67 -9.27
CA ALA A 348 -4.16 -3.64 -8.49
C ALA A 348 -4.31 -3.40 -6.99
N ASP A 349 -4.25 -2.15 -6.55
CA ASP A 349 -4.46 -1.74 -5.15
C ASP A 349 -5.85 -2.16 -4.66
N TYR A 350 -6.91 -1.91 -5.45
CA TYR A 350 -8.27 -2.31 -5.08
C TYR A 350 -8.43 -3.82 -4.85
N HIS A 351 -7.82 -4.65 -5.71
CA HIS A 351 -8.02 -6.10 -5.67
C HIS A 351 -7.00 -6.86 -4.83
N LEU A 352 -5.77 -6.34 -4.72
CA LEU A 352 -4.61 -7.03 -4.15
C LEU A 352 -3.94 -6.24 -3.03
N GLY A 353 -4.06 -4.91 -3.02
CA GLY A 353 -3.36 -4.03 -2.10
C GLY A 353 -1.86 -4.30 -2.06
N ASP A 354 -1.29 -4.29 -0.86
CA ASP A 354 0.12 -4.57 -0.58
C ASP A 354 0.57 -6.00 -0.93
N LEU A 355 -0.37 -6.92 -1.23
CA LEU A 355 -0.06 -8.30 -1.60
C LEU A 355 0.30 -8.46 -3.08
N THR A 356 0.24 -7.38 -3.86
CA THR A 356 0.56 -7.39 -5.30
C THR A 356 1.84 -8.17 -5.66
N PRO A 357 3.02 -7.93 -5.03
CA PRO A 357 4.23 -8.68 -5.37
C PRO A 357 4.13 -10.15 -5.00
N GLU A 358 3.64 -10.48 -3.81
CA GLU A 358 3.49 -11.86 -3.31
C GLU A 358 2.57 -12.74 -4.17
N LEU A 359 1.75 -12.13 -5.03
CA LEU A 359 0.73 -12.80 -5.83
C LEU A 359 1.01 -12.76 -7.34
N LEU A 360 1.51 -11.64 -7.88
CA LEU A 360 1.65 -11.46 -9.34
C LEU A 360 2.86 -12.16 -9.93
N HIS A 361 4.07 -11.88 -9.44
CA HIS A 361 5.26 -12.48 -10.04
C HIS A 361 5.34 -14.01 -9.87
N PRO A 362 4.86 -14.64 -8.78
CA PRO A 362 4.81 -16.10 -8.70
C PRO A 362 3.82 -16.71 -9.69
N ALA A 363 2.66 -16.08 -9.89
CA ALA A 363 1.67 -16.51 -10.88
C ALA A 363 2.21 -16.34 -12.32
N LEU A 364 2.87 -15.21 -12.61
CA LEU A 364 3.49 -14.97 -13.91
C LEU A 364 4.62 -15.97 -14.19
N TYR A 365 5.49 -16.23 -13.20
CA TYR A 365 6.53 -17.26 -13.32
C TYR A 365 5.91 -18.63 -13.60
N ALA A 366 4.93 -19.05 -12.80
CA ALA A 366 4.27 -20.35 -12.92
C ALA A 366 3.63 -20.58 -14.30
N CYS A 367 2.94 -19.57 -14.83
CA CYS A 367 2.25 -19.65 -16.12
C CYS A 367 3.15 -19.31 -17.32
N GLY A 368 4.21 -18.54 -17.11
CA GLY A 368 5.00 -17.93 -18.18
C GLY A 368 6.41 -18.48 -18.35
N LYS A 369 6.92 -19.30 -17.42
CA LYS A 369 8.30 -19.82 -17.46
C LYS A 369 8.67 -20.53 -18.76
N ASP A 370 7.71 -21.15 -19.46
CA ASP A 370 7.96 -21.83 -20.74
C ASP A 370 7.61 -20.97 -21.98
N ASN A 371 7.15 -19.72 -21.78
CA ASN A 371 6.78 -18.77 -22.82
C ASN A 371 7.38 -17.38 -22.55
N ILE A 372 8.71 -17.33 -22.49
CA ILE A 372 9.48 -16.10 -22.25
C ILE A 372 9.18 -15.02 -23.30
N THR A 373 8.91 -15.43 -24.53
CA THR A 373 8.55 -14.52 -25.62
C THR A 373 7.31 -13.68 -25.32
N ALA A 374 6.32 -14.21 -24.60
CA ALA A 374 5.14 -13.45 -24.20
C ALA A 374 5.47 -12.42 -23.11
N ILE A 375 6.34 -12.77 -22.15
CA ILE A 375 6.82 -11.85 -21.12
C ILE A 375 7.64 -10.72 -21.77
N GLU A 376 8.53 -11.03 -22.71
CA GLU A 376 9.28 -10.02 -23.48
C GLU A 376 8.36 -9.09 -24.30
N ALA A 377 7.30 -9.65 -24.89
CA ALA A 377 6.31 -8.86 -25.63
C ALA A 377 5.55 -7.90 -24.70
N TYR A 378 5.18 -8.35 -23.50
CA TYR A 378 4.58 -7.52 -22.46
C TYR A 378 5.54 -6.38 -22.02
N LEU A 379 6.80 -6.72 -21.72
CA LEU A 379 7.82 -5.75 -21.34
C LEU A 379 8.05 -4.66 -22.39
N SER A 380 7.85 -5.00 -23.66
CA SER A 380 8.01 -4.07 -24.80
C SER A 380 6.73 -3.28 -25.12
N GLN A 381 5.63 -3.54 -24.42
CA GLN A 381 4.35 -2.88 -24.66
C GLN A 381 4.34 -1.49 -24.01
N PRO A 382 4.15 -0.40 -24.79
CA PRO A 382 4.07 0.95 -24.23
C PRO A 382 2.73 1.21 -23.53
N GLY A 383 2.74 2.20 -22.66
CA GLY A 383 1.56 2.75 -22.01
C GLY A 383 0.98 1.91 -20.90
N LEU A 384 1.82 1.14 -20.20
CA LEU A 384 1.43 0.35 -19.02
C LEU A 384 1.99 0.99 -17.75
N ASP A 385 1.42 0.60 -16.61
CA ASP A 385 1.90 1.00 -15.29
C ASP A 385 3.28 0.41 -14.99
N SER A 386 4.16 1.21 -14.39
CA SER A 386 5.57 0.84 -14.19
C SER A 386 5.79 -0.07 -12.99
N TYR A 387 4.95 0.02 -11.97
CA TYR A 387 5.00 -0.88 -10.82
C TYR A 387 4.47 -2.27 -11.18
N LEU A 388 3.37 -2.36 -11.93
CA LEU A 388 2.91 -3.65 -12.44
C LEU A 388 3.87 -4.24 -13.48
N ARG A 389 4.50 -3.39 -14.30
CA ARG A 389 5.53 -3.85 -15.24
C ARG A 389 6.76 -4.44 -14.54
N SER A 390 7.11 -3.95 -13.34
CA SER A 390 8.28 -4.46 -12.59
C SER A 390 8.12 -5.91 -12.11
N GLN A 391 6.89 -6.42 -12.04
CA GLN A 391 6.63 -7.83 -11.67
C GLN A 391 7.13 -8.83 -12.73
N ALA A 392 7.30 -8.40 -13.98
CA ALA A 392 7.81 -9.27 -15.04
C ALA A 392 9.31 -9.61 -14.89
N PRO A 393 10.20 -8.64 -14.61
CA PRO A 393 11.57 -8.89 -14.19
C PRO A 393 11.69 -9.82 -12.98
N ASP A 394 10.85 -9.67 -11.96
CA ASP A 394 10.82 -10.57 -10.79
C ASP A 394 10.54 -12.02 -11.23
N ALA A 395 9.51 -12.22 -12.06
CA ALA A 395 9.18 -13.54 -12.60
C ALA A 395 10.29 -14.15 -13.48
N LEU A 396 11.04 -13.32 -14.22
CA LEU A 396 12.22 -13.76 -14.97
C LEU A 396 13.36 -14.17 -14.02
N ALA A 397 13.59 -13.40 -12.95
CA ALA A 397 14.57 -13.74 -11.93
C ALA A 397 14.21 -15.05 -11.20
N MET A 398 12.93 -15.30 -10.92
CA MET A 398 12.46 -16.60 -10.40
C MET A 398 12.89 -17.78 -11.27
N ILE A 399 12.98 -17.63 -12.60
CA ILE A 399 13.48 -18.70 -13.49
C ILE A 399 14.95 -18.98 -13.20
N ILE A 400 15.77 -17.96 -12.93
CA ILE A 400 17.19 -18.15 -12.58
C ILE A 400 17.33 -18.90 -11.26
N PHE A 401 16.55 -18.53 -10.23
CA PHE A 401 16.63 -19.17 -8.91
C PHE A 401 16.09 -20.60 -8.91
N ASN A 402 14.99 -20.86 -9.62
CA ASN A 402 14.31 -22.16 -9.61
C ASN A 402 14.77 -23.11 -10.75
N GLN A 403 15.36 -22.57 -11.82
CA GLN A 403 15.89 -23.30 -12.98
C GLN A 403 17.27 -22.75 -13.39
N PRO A 404 18.31 -22.91 -12.55
CA PRO A 404 19.62 -22.26 -12.77
C PRO A 404 20.28 -22.60 -14.11
N GLU A 405 19.96 -23.76 -14.70
CA GLU A 405 20.42 -24.17 -16.04
C GLU A 405 19.94 -23.23 -17.15
N ARG A 406 18.86 -22.48 -16.93
CA ARG A 406 18.30 -21.50 -17.86
C ARG A 406 18.84 -20.09 -17.66
N ARG A 407 19.77 -19.88 -16.72
CA ARG A 407 20.36 -18.54 -16.47
C ARG A 407 20.81 -17.85 -17.76
N GLY A 408 21.53 -18.55 -18.62
CA GLY A 408 22.03 -17.97 -19.88
C GLY A 408 20.91 -17.42 -20.78
N GLU A 409 19.77 -18.11 -20.86
CA GLU A 409 18.60 -17.67 -21.61
C GLU A 409 18.05 -16.35 -21.04
N ILE A 410 17.87 -16.28 -19.72
CA ILE A 410 17.29 -15.12 -19.04
C ILE A 410 18.25 -13.92 -19.02
N ILE A 411 19.56 -14.15 -18.91
CA ILE A 411 20.57 -13.08 -19.06
C ILE A 411 20.48 -12.44 -20.45
N GLU A 412 20.25 -13.22 -21.51
CA GLU A 412 20.03 -12.64 -22.85
C GLU A 412 18.72 -11.83 -22.94
N VAL A 413 17.68 -12.20 -22.20
CA VAL A 413 16.43 -11.42 -22.11
C VAL A 413 16.71 -10.06 -21.45
N PHE A 414 17.37 -10.05 -20.29
CA PHE A 414 17.74 -8.81 -19.62
C PHE A 414 18.70 -7.96 -20.45
N ARG A 415 19.63 -8.57 -21.20
CA ARG A 415 20.49 -7.85 -22.15
C ARG A 415 19.68 -7.10 -23.20
N ARG A 416 18.69 -7.76 -23.82
CA ARG A 416 17.81 -7.11 -24.80
C ARG A 416 16.99 -6.00 -24.16
N LEU A 417 16.46 -6.24 -22.97
CA LEU A 417 15.71 -5.24 -22.20
C LEU A 417 16.56 -3.99 -21.94
N LEU A 418 17.75 -4.13 -21.35
CA LEU A 418 18.65 -3.02 -21.06
C LEU A 418 19.06 -2.24 -22.33
N ASN A 419 19.37 -2.95 -23.41
CA ASN A 419 19.70 -2.30 -24.69
C ASN A 419 18.53 -1.45 -25.22
N ASN A 420 17.30 -1.93 -25.08
CA ASN A 420 16.10 -1.18 -25.47
C ASN A 420 15.86 0.02 -24.53
N MET A 421 16.13 -0.12 -23.23
CA MET A 421 15.99 0.95 -22.24
C MET A 421 16.82 2.19 -22.59
N VAL A 422 18.03 2.01 -23.13
CA VAL A 422 18.90 3.15 -23.53
C VAL A 422 18.19 4.11 -24.49
N SER A 423 17.41 3.58 -25.44
CA SER A 423 16.63 4.40 -26.38
C SER A 423 15.26 4.81 -25.85
N ASN A 424 14.67 3.99 -24.98
CA ASN A 424 13.29 4.15 -24.53
C ASN A 424 13.13 5.09 -23.34
N LEU A 425 14.09 5.09 -22.41
CA LEU A 425 14.06 5.91 -21.20
C LEU A 425 13.92 7.41 -21.49
N PRO A 426 14.71 8.03 -22.39
CA PRO A 426 14.59 9.48 -22.63
C PRO A 426 13.26 9.91 -23.25
N VAL A 427 12.50 8.97 -23.82
CA VAL A 427 11.21 9.21 -24.49
C VAL A 427 10.03 8.55 -23.78
N GLN A 428 10.25 7.91 -22.63
CA GLN A 428 9.24 7.27 -21.79
C GLN A 428 8.33 6.32 -22.56
N ARG A 429 8.92 5.37 -23.28
CA ARG A 429 8.17 4.43 -24.13
C ARG A 429 8.46 3.00 -23.72
N ALA A 430 7.46 2.32 -23.17
CA ALA A 430 7.58 1.01 -22.56
C ALA A 430 8.64 0.95 -21.43
N CYS A 431 9.03 2.10 -20.89
CA CYS A 431 10.08 2.23 -19.90
C CYS A 431 10.13 3.66 -19.35
N ASP A 432 10.25 3.80 -18.04
CA ASP A 432 10.56 5.06 -17.35
C ASP A 432 11.61 4.82 -16.25
N GLY A 433 11.96 5.90 -15.52
CA GLY A 433 13.00 5.84 -14.50
C GLY A 433 12.67 4.91 -13.34
N THR A 434 11.39 4.83 -12.95
CA THR A 434 10.90 3.96 -11.88
C THR A 434 11.07 2.49 -12.28
N PHE A 435 10.56 2.10 -13.45
CA PHE A 435 10.73 0.74 -13.97
C PHE A 435 12.21 0.35 -14.15
N ALA A 436 13.04 1.26 -14.67
CA ALA A 436 14.47 1.00 -14.78
C ALA A 436 15.14 0.82 -13.41
N GLY A 437 14.71 1.56 -12.39
CA GLY A 437 15.18 1.39 -11.02
C GLY A 437 14.92 -0.02 -10.49
N PHE A 438 13.69 -0.52 -10.62
CA PHE A 438 13.34 -1.89 -10.22
C PHE A 438 14.15 -2.95 -10.98
N VAL A 439 14.34 -2.78 -12.28
CA VAL A 439 15.17 -3.70 -13.08
C VAL A 439 16.60 -3.74 -12.56
N MET A 440 17.18 -2.62 -12.11
CA MET A 440 18.51 -2.63 -11.49
C MET A 440 18.52 -3.45 -10.18
N SER A 441 17.47 -3.37 -9.36
CA SER A 441 17.32 -4.21 -8.16
C SER A 441 17.33 -5.70 -8.52
N ASN A 442 16.56 -6.11 -9.52
CA ASN A 442 16.58 -7.51 -9.97
C ASN A 442 17.95 -7.97 -10.45
N LEU A 443 18.68 -7.12 -11.17
CA LEU A 443 20.01 -7.42 -11.67
C LEU A 443 21.04 -7.57 -10.55
N MET A 444 20.86 -6.87 -9.43
CA MET A 444 21.63 -7.07 -8.20
C MET A 444 21.31 -8.44 -7.60
N ASP A 445 20.03 -8.77 -7.42
CA ASP A 445 19.61 -10.02 -6.78
C ASP A 445 20.13 -11.27 -7.52
N ILE A 446 20.16 -11.24 -8.85
CA ILE A 446 20.65 -12.36 -9.67
C ILE A 446 22.16 -12.32 -9.93
N ASP A 447 22.91 -11.39 -9.32
CA ASP A 447 24.34 -11.19 -9.56
C ASP A 447 24.71 -11.08 -11.06
N ALA A 448 24.06 -10.19 -11.80
CA ALA A 448 24.17 -10.10 -13.27
C ALA A 448 25.51 -9.49 -13.77
N LYS A 449 26.65 -10.11 -13.44
CA LYS A 449 28.00 -9.67 -13.85
C LYS A 449 28.14 -9.57 -15.37
N GLU A 450 27.40 -10.41 -16.09
CA GLU A 450 27.35 -10.48 -17.55
C GLU A 450 26.76 -9.23 -18.21
N LEU A 451 26.07 -8.38 -17.44
CA LEU A 451 25.30 -7.23 -17.92
C LEU A 451 25.86 -5.88 -17.45
N ILE A 452 27.02 -5.86 -16.79
CA ILE A 452 27.67 -4.62 -16.33
C ILE A 452 27.84 -3.57 -17.45
N PRO A 453 28.26 -3.91 -18.69
CA PRO A 453 28.35 -2.92 -19.77
C PRO A 453 27.01 -2.27 -20.11
N GLU A 454 25.94 -3.06 -20.17
CA GLU A 454 24.58 -2.61 -20.47
C GLU A 454 24.01 -1.79 -19.31
N ILE A 455 24.24 -2.18 -18.06
CA ILE A 455 23.88 -1.40 -16.87
C ILE A 455 24.51 0.00 -16.94
N LYS A 456 25.82 0.08 -17.25
CA LYS A 456 26.52 1.37 -17.41
C LYS A 456 25.89 2.22 -18.52
N ALA A 457 25.51 1.60 -19.63
CA ALA A 457 24.86 2.30 -20.74
C ALA A 457 23.48 2.85 -20.34
N THR A 458 22.68 2.06 -19.61
CA THR A 458 21.37 2.50 -19.12
C THR A 458 21.50 3.68 -18.15
N PHE A 459 22.43 3.63 -17.19
CA PHE A 459 22.69 4.76 -16.29
C PHE A 459 23.23 6.01 -17.01
N ALA A 460 23.94 5.84 -18.13
CA ALA A 460 24.44 6.97 -18.93
C ALA A 460 23.33 7.79 -19.60
N THR A 461 22.08 7.31 -19.62
CA THR A 461 20.92 8.09 -20.06
C THR A 461 20.56 9.22 -19.09
N ASP A 462 21.04 9.16 -17.85
CA ASP A 462 20.63 10.02 -16.72
C ASP A 462 19.12 9.97 -16.43
N CYS A 463 18.44 8.89 -16.84
CA CYS A 463 16.99 8.71 -16.69
C CYS A 463 16.59 7.61 -15.69
N VAL A 464 17.55 6.91 -15.05
CA VAL A 464 17.27 5.85 -14.07
C VAL A 464 16.95 6.48 -12.71
N ASN A 465 15.85 6.08 -12.07
CA ASN A 465 15.51 6.55 -10.72
C ASN A 465 16.47 5.93 -9.69
N ARG A 466 17.36 6.77 -9.16
CA ARG A 466 18.43 6.36 -8.22
C ARG A 466 17.93 6.15 -6.80
N THR A 467 16.69 6.52 -6.49
CA THR A 467 16.12 6.37 -5.16
C THR A 467 15.71 4.92 -4.87
N ILE A 468 15.58 4.09 -5.91
CA ILE A 468 15.19 2.68 -5.81
C ILE A 468 16.43 1.80 -5.62
N ALA A 469 17.26 1.66 -6.65
CA ALA A 469 18.43 0.76 -6.62
C ALA A 469 19.76 1.45 -6.25
N GLY A 470 19.76 2.78 -6.08
CA GLY A 470 20.98 3.56 -5.88
C GLY A 470 21.68 3.98 -7.17
N ASP A 471 22.91 4.48 -7.03
CA ASP A 471 23.71 4.92 -8.17
C ASP A 471 24.41 3.75 -8.89
N CYS A 472 24.86 4.00 -10.13
CA CYS A 472 25.52 3.00 -10.97
C CYS A 472 26.72 2.32 -10.30
N LYS A 473 27.50 3.06 -9.49
CA LYS A 473 28.69 2.49 -8.84
C LYS A 473 28.29 1.51 -7.75
N ASN A 474 27.27 1.84 -6.96
CA ASN A 474 26.76 0.98 -5.91
C ASN A 474 26.13 -0.28 -6.49
N VAL A 475 25.29 -0.15 -7.53
CA VAL A 475 24.69 -1.30 -8.23
C VAL A 475 25.76 -2.27 -8.76
N ILE A 476 26.78 -1.75 -9.45
CA ILE A 476 27.87 -2.61 -9.97
C ILE A 476 28.66 -3.25 -8.84
N LYS A 477 28.95 -2.50 -7.78
CA LYS A 477 29.70 -3.01 -6.62
C LYS A 477 28.95 -4.18 -5.98
N ASP A 478 27.64 -4.06 -5.79
CA ASP A 478 26.84 -5.10 -5.15
C ASP A 478 26.77 -6.37 -6.02
N ILE A 479 26.62 -6.21 -7.35
CA ILE A 479 26.72 -7.31 -8.32
C ILE A 479 28.11 -7.98 -8.27
N GLU A 480 29.20 -7.21 -8.24
CA GLU A 480 30.56 -7.75 -8.22
C GLU A 480 30.85 -8.53 -6.92
N LEU A 481 30.33 -8.04 -5.79
CA LEU A 481 30.43 -8.68 -4.48
C LEU A 481 29.60 -9.95 -4.34
N SER A 482 28.70 -10.23 -5.27
CA SER A 482 27.81 -11.40 -5.24
C SER A 482 27.00 -11.49 -3.94
N ARG A 483 26.33 -10.38 -3.60
CA ARG A 483 25.46 -10.36 -2.41
C ARG A 483 24.21 -11.21 -2.62
N GLY A 484 23.78 -11.43 -3.87
CA GLY A 484 22.56 -12.14 -4.20
C GLY A 484 21.30 -11.43 -3.66
N ALA A 485 20.16 -12.12 -3.74
CA ALA A 485 18.91 -11.65 -3.19
C ALA A 485 18.98 -11.52 -1.66
N ILE A 486 18.46 -10.41 -1.14
CA ILE A 486 18.37 -10.17 0.31
C ILE A 486 17.37 -11.16 0.95
N HIS A 487 16.29 -11.48 0.26
CA HIS A 487 15.24 -12.38 0.70
C HIS A 487 15.01 -13.50 -0.33
N ASN A 488 15.71 -14.63 -0.21
CA ASN A 488 15.57 -15.74 -1.15
C ASN A 488 14.13 -16.29 -1.25
N ASP A 489 13.33 -16.14 -0.19
CA ASP A 489 11.94 -16.61 -0.14
C ASP A 489 11.05 -15.85 -1.14
N GLU A 490 11.42 -14.62 -1.53
CA GLU A 490 10.72 -13.80 -2.55
C GLU A 490 10.69 -14.50 -3.91
N TYR A 491 11.71 -15.31 -4.22
CA TYR A 491 11.84 -15.98 -5.52
C TYR A 491 11.29 -17.41 -5.51
N GLN A 492 10.46 -17.78 -4.54
CA GLN A 492 9.82 -19.10 -4.44
C GLN A 492 8.30 -19.00 -4.68
N ILE A 493 7.69 -20.10 -5.14
CA ILE A 493 6.22 -20.22 -5.10
C ILE A 493 5.84 -20.62 -3.67
N PRO A 494 5.05 -19.83 -2.93
CA PRO A 494 4.63 -20.17 -1.57
C PRO A 494 3.81 -21.47 -1.54
N ASP A 495 3.84 -22.19 -0.40
CA ASP A 495 2.85 -23.25 -0.17
C ASP A 495 1.45 -22.63 -0.06
N ILE A 496 0.50 -23.15 -0.85
CA ILE A 496 -0.84 -22.58 -0.95
C ILE A 496 -1.60 -22.59 0.38
N TYR A 497 -1.41 -23.60 1.23
CA TYR A 497 -2.12 -23.67 2.51
C TYR A 497 -1.52 -22.70 3.52
N GLU A 498 -0.19 -22.62 3.60
CA GLU A 498 0.51 -21.64 4.44
C GLU A 498 0.19 -20.21 4.01
N GLN A 499 0.16 -19.95 2.70
CA GLN A 499 -0.20 -18.65 2.15
C GLN A 499 -1.63 -18.26 2.56
N TYR A 500 -2.61 -19.14 2.38
CA TYR A 500 -3.99 -18.87 2.81
C TYR A 500 -4.15 -18.71 4.33
N GLU A 501 -3.43 -19.49 5.14
CA GLU A 501 -3.44 -19.33 6.60
C GLU A 501 -2.79 -18.01 7.06
N SER A 502 -1.78 -17.52 6.32
CA SER A 502 -1.21 -16.19 6.54
C SER A 502 -2.21 -15.10 6.18
N LEU A 503 -2.77 -15.13 4.97
CA LEU A 503 -3.71 -14.14 4.46
C LEU A 503 -4.96 -13.99 5.34
N LYS A 504 -5.46 -15.10 5.90
CA LYS A 504 -6.61 -15.10 6.81
C LYS A 504 -6.40 -14.25 8.07
N LYS A 505 -5.16 -13.99 8.48
CA LYS A 505 -4.83 -13.14 9.64
C LYS A 505 -4.95 -11.66 9.33
N PHE A 506 -4.80 -11.26 8.07
CA PHE A 506 -4.71 -9.87 7.63
C PHE A 506 -5.94 -9.41 6.84
N ILE A 507 -6.57 -10.31 6.08
CA ILE A 507 -7.74 -10.00 5.27
C ILE A 507 -9.01 -10.33 6.04
N THR A 508 -9.79 -9.31 6.39
CA THR A 508 -11.16 -9.45 6.90
C THR A 508 -12.17 -9.20 5.78
N LYS A 509 -13.32 -9.88 5.86
CA LYS A 509 -14.43 -9.65 4.93
C LYS A 509 -14.94 -8.20 5.10
N PRO A 510 -15.16 -7.44 4.02
CA PRO A 510 -15.82 -6.14 4.09
C PRO A 510 -17.23 -6.33 4.69
N GLU A 511 -17.59 -5.51 5.68
CA GLU A 511 -18.90 -5.55 6.34
C GLU A 511 -20.07 -5.23 5.38
#